data_AF-A0A2N2J430-F1
#
_entry.id   AF-A0A2N2J430-F1
#
_cell.length_a   1.000
_cell.length_b   1.000
_cell.length_c   1.000
_cell.angle_alpha   90.00
_cell.angle_beta   90.00
_cell.angle_gamma   90.00
#
_symmetry.space_group_name_H-M   'P 1'
#
loop_
_entity.id
_entity.type
_entity.pdbx_description
1 polymer ?
#
loop_
_entity_poly.entity_id
_entity_poly.type
_entity_poly.pdbx_seq_one_letter_code
_entity_poly.pdbx_strand_id
1 'polypeptide(L)'
;MYDFVVVGAGFFGAVFAHEVQKAGKRVLVIEKRDHIGGNCYSYDDPETNINIHKYGPHIFHTPDKKIWDYMNSFADFNHYQHRVLTNAGGRIYSMPINLATINQFYNLTLTPGEAGEFLKSKIPAIPTPANLEEKAISLIGPELYETFIKGYTIKQWDCDPGDLPAEVITRLPVRTSYDNIYYNDHYQGMPIGGYMPIFTKLLEGVSLELKTDFFEKRDYWRSLARTIVYTGPIDRYFDYRYGKLRWRSVRFEIEKMSLEDYQGVSIMNYADQQVPYTRILEPKHFYRESINLSRGTVVIREYPCDDPDEPYYPVNLKADQAILSEYQKAQSQEKNVVFGGRLAEYKYYDMYQVISSALKQVEKLREMI
;
A
#
# COMPACT_ATOMS: atom_id res chain seq x y z
N MET A 1 -1.16 -29.66 18.73
CA MET A 1 -0.05 -29.34 17.82
C MET A 1 -0.60 -28.92 16.47
N TYR A 2 -0.52 -27.65 16.14
CA TYR A 2 -0.95 -27.10 14.86
C TYR A 2 -0.01 -27.55 13.74
N ASP A 3 -0.52 -27.61 12.51
CA ASP A 3 0.35 -27.72 11.34
C ASP A 3 1.06 -26.39 11.09
N PHE A 4 0.34 -25.28 11.27
CA PHE A 4 0.86 -23.93 11.08
C PHE A 4 0.50 -23.00 12.24
N VAL A 5 1.47 -22.19 12.69
CA VAL A 5 1.20 -20.95 13.42
C VAL A 5 1.58 -19.78 12.52
N VAL A 6 0.62 -18.94 12.21
CA VAL A 6 0.77 -17.76 11.35
C VAL A 6 0.91 -16.52 12.23
N VAL A 7 1.98 -15.76 12.04
CA VAL A 7 2.27 -14.52 12.76
C VAL A 7 1.86 -13.35 11.88
N GLY A 8 0.76 -12.69 12.25
CA GLY A 8 0.14 -11.55 11.58
C GLY A 8 -1.15 -11.93 10.83
N ALA A 9 -2.20 -11.12 11.04
CA ALA A 9 -3.54 -11.29 10.47
C ALA A 9 -3.83 -10.32 9.31
N GLY A 10 -2.78 -9.84 8.62
CA GLY A 10 -2.89 -9.13 7.34
C GLY A 10 -3.18 -10.07 6.16
N PHE A 11 -3.30 -9.53 4.93
CA PHE A 11 -3.68 -10.30 3.74
C PHE A 11 -2.86 -11.57 3.53
N PHE A 12 -1.53 -11.51 3.68
CA PHE A 12 -0.69 -12.70 3.50
C PHE A 12 -1.10 -13.81 4.48
N GLY A 13 -1.15 -13.49 5.77
CA GLY A 13 -1.47 -14.45 6.82
C GLY A 13 -2.91 -14.97 6.74
N ALA A 14 -3.87 -14.10 6.48
CA ALA A 14 -5.28 -14.47 6.39
C ALA A 14 -5.57 -15.38 5.18
N VAL A 15 -5.02 -15.05 4.00
CA VAL A 15 -5.15 -15.88 2.79
C VAL A 15 -4.44 -17.21 2.97
N PHE A 16 -3.23 -17.20 3.54
CA PHE A 16 -2.50 -18.43 3.84
C PHE A 16 -3.32 -19.35 4.77
N ALA A 17 -3.81 -18.80 5.89
CA ALA A 17 -4.58 -19.54 6.88
C ALA A 17 -5.85 -20.13 6.28
N HIS A 18 -6.59 -19.34 5.50
CA HIS A 18 -7.78 -19.78 4.79
C HIS A 18 -7.50 -21.01 3.89
N GLU A 19 -6.48 -20.92 3.03
CA GLU A 19 -6.20 -21.96 2.05
C GLU A 19 -5.63 -23.25 2.65
N VAL A 20 -4.87 -23.18 3.74
CA VAL A 20 -4.39 -24.39 4.44
C VAL A 20 -5.48 -25.03 5.27
N GLN A 21 -6.36 -24.25 5.91
CA GLN A 21 -7.53 -24.78 6.63
C GLN A 21 -8.49 -25.46 5.66
N LYS A 22 -8.75 -24.86 4.49
CA LYS A 22 -9.54 -25.47 3.42
C LYS A 22 -8.95 -26.81 2.94
N ALA A 23 -7.63 -26.98 3.04
CA ALA A 23 -6.94 -28.23 2.79
C ALA A 23 -6.87 -29.18 4.02
N GLY A 24 -7.66 -28.92 5.06
CA GLY A 24 -7.78 -29.76 6.26
C GLY A 24 -6.65 -29.62 7.28
N LYS A 25 -5.80 -28.59 7.17
CA LYS A 25 -4.69 -28.36 8.11
C LYS A 25 -5.16 -27.57 9.33
N ARG A 26 -4.57 -27.87 10.49
CA ARG A 26 -4.83 -27.08 11.71
C ARG A 26 -3.95 -25.85 11.72
N VAL A 27 -4.57 -24.67 11.76
CA VAL A 27 -3.87 -23.39 11.77
C VAL A 27 -4.30 -22.51 12.95
N LEU A 28 -3.33 -21.86 13.57
CA LEU A 28 -3.51 -20.77 14.54
C LEU A 28 -2.93 -19.50 13.94
N VAL A 29 -3.68 -18.40 13.98
CA VAL A 29 -3.20 -17.06 13.65
C VAL A 29 -3.00 -16.30 14.95
N ILE A 30 -1.83 -15.68 15.13
CA ILE A 30 -1.56 -14.74 16.21
C ILE A 30 -1.33 -13.35 15.64
N GLU A 31 -1.84 -12.31 16.29
CA GLU A 31 -1.75 -10.93 15.85
C GLU A 31 -1.42 -10.02 17.03
N LYS A 32 -0.39 -9.17 16.87
CA LYS A 32 0.05 -8.25 17.92
C LYS A 32 -1.00 -7.16 18.19
N ARG A 33 -1.75 -6.77 17.15
CA ARG A 33 -2.81 -5.77 17.24
C ARG A 33 -4.08 -6.35 17.85
N ASP A 34 -4.99 -5.46 18.21
CA ASP A 34 -6.31 -5.79 18.76
C ASP A 34 -7.37 -6.06 17.69
N HIS A 35 -6.97 -6.16 16.42
CA HIS A 35 -7.85 -6.39 15.29
C HIS A 35 -7.14 -7.20 14.19
N ILE A 36 -7.92 -7.85 13.33
CA ILE A 36 -7.45 -8.49 12.09
C ILE A 36 -7.31 -7.46 10.95
N GLY A 37 -6.76 -7.87 9.81
CA GLY A 37 -6.70 -7.06 8.59
C GLY A 37 -5.38 -6.31 8.37
N GLY A 38 -4.51 -6.27 9.37
CA GLY A 38 -3.27 -5.49 9.31
C GLY A 38 -3.55 -4.02 8.94
N ASN A 39 -2.83 -3.48 7.96
CA ASN A 39 -3.04 -2.10 7.52
C ASN A 39 -4.36 -1.89 6.75
N CYS A 40 -5.01 -2.96 6.29
CA CYS A 40 -6.32 -2.86 5.63
C CYS A 40 -7.48 -2.81 6.62
N TYR A 41 -7.22 -2.79 7.93
CA TYR A 41 -8.26 -2.62 8.93
C TYR A 41 -9.05 -1.32 8.71
N SER A 42 -10.37 -1.46 8.71
CA SER A 42 -11.34 -0.39 8.53
C SER A 42 -12.47 -0.54 9.53
N TYR A 43 -13.15 0.57 9.84
CA TYR A 43 -14.28 0.59 10.77
C TYR A 43 -15.28 1.67 10.35
N ASP A 44 -16.55 1.44 10.63
CA ASP A 44 -17.57 2.48 10.47
C ASP A 44 -17.54 3.42 11.66
N ASP A 45 -17.38 4.72 11.40
CA ASP A 45 -17.45 5.73 12.44
C ASP A 45 -18.91 5.91 12.89
N PRO A 46 -19.23 5.69 14.18
CA PRO A 46 -20.61 5.72 14.65
C PRO A 46 -21.22 7.12 14.66
N GLU A 47 -20.42 8.19 14.61
CA GLU A 47 -20.91 9.57 14.59
C GLU A 47 -21.19 10.03 13.17
N THR A 48 -20.28 9.77 12.22
CA THR A 48 -20.43 10.24 10.84
C THR A 48 -21.04 9.21 9.90
N ASN A 49 -21.13 7.93 10.30
CA ASN A 49 -21.54 6.80 9.45
C ASN A 49 -20.68 6.66 8.18
N ILE A 50 -19.38 6.92 8.31
CA ILE A 50 -18.38 6.83 7.23
C ILE A 50 -17.42 5.68 7.56
N ASN A 51 -17.16 4.81 6.60
CA ASN A 51 -16.13 3.78 6.73
C ASN A 51 -14.74 4.41 6.65
N ILE A 52 -13.97 4.31 7.73
CA ILE A 52 -12.62 4.87 7.87
C ILE A 52 -11.60 3.74 7.81
N HIS A 53 -10.58 3.91 6.99
CA HIS A 53 -9.42 3.03 6.99
C HIS A 53 -8.38 3.57 7.98
N LYS A 54 -8.15 2.85 9.08
CA LYS A 54 -7.34 3.33 10.20
C LYS A 54 -5.89 3.66 9.82
N TYR A 55 -5.35 2.92 8.84
CA TYR A 55 -3.94 2.99 8.44
C TYR A 55 -3.76 3.51 7.01
N GLY A 56 -4.61 4.46 6.60
CA GLY A 56 -4.55 5.10 5.30
C GLY A 56 -5.41 4.43 4.22
N PRO A 57 -5.50 5.04 3.03
CA PRO A 57 -6.43 4.61 1.99
C PRO A 57 -5.93 3.30 1.36
N HIS A 58 -6.84 2.34 1.21
CA HIS A 58 -6.55 1.05 0.60
C HIS A 58 -7.55 0.83 -0.52
N ILE A 59 -7.12 1.06 -1.77
CA ILE A 59 -7.96 0.88 -2.95
C ILE A 59 -7.58 -0.44 -3.58
N PHE A 60 -8.54 -1.34 -3.77
CA PHE A 60 -8.26 -2.61 -4.42
C PHE A 60 -8.20 -2.43 -5.93
N HIS A 61 -7.12 -2.91 -6.53
CA HIS A 61 -6.92 -2.96 -7.96
C HIS A 61 -6.10 -4.20 -8.31
N THR A 62 -6.36 -4.80 -9.47
CA THR A 62 -5.59 -5.94 -9.99
C THR A 62 -5.73 -6.07 -11.50
N PRO A 63 -4.66 -6.41 -12.23
CA PRO A 63 -4.78 -6.84 -13.62
C PRO A 63 -5.21 -8.32 -13.73
N ASP A 64 -5.11 -9.09 -12.64
CA ASP A 64 -5.37 -10.53 -12.61
C ASP A 64 -6.83 -10.85 -12.24
N LYS A 65 -7.57 -11.39 -13.22
CA LYS A 65 -8.96 -11.83 -13.04
C LYS A 65 -9.10 -12.90 -11.96
N LYS A 66 -8.15 -13.82 -11.82
CA LYS A 66 -8.23 -14.88 -10.80
C LYS A 66 -8.20 -14.30 -9.39
N ILE A 67 -7.36 -13.29 -9.17
CA ILE A 67 -7.29 -12.59 -7.89
C ILE A 67 -8.57 -11.77 -7.66
N TRP A 68 -9.09 -11.12 -8.70
CA TRP A 68 -10.37 -10.40 -8.62
C TRP A 68 -11.52 -11.34 -8.23
N ASP A 69 -11.68 -12.46 -8.93
CA ASP A 69 -12.71 -13.46 -8.66
C ASP A 69 -12.54 -14.06 -7.25
N TYR A 70 -11.30 -14.32 -6.83
CA TYR A 70 -10.99 -14.80 -5.48
C TYR A 70 -11.48 -13.81 -4.42
N MET A 71 -11.17 -12.52 -4.57
CA MET A 71 -11.62 -11.50 -3.61
C MET A 71 -13.15 -11.31 -3.63
N ASN A 72 -13.77 -11.41 -4.80
CA ASN A 72 -15.23 -11.35 -4.92
C ASN A 72 -15.95 -12.54 -4.28
N SER A 73 -15.27 -13.66 -4.03
CA SER A 73 -15.86 -14.74 -3.23
C SER A 73 -16.03 -14.39 -1.74
N PHE A 74 -15.33 -13.36 -1.26
CA PHE A 74 -15.39 -12.91 0.14
C PHE A 74 -16.23 -11.64 0.33
N ALA A 75 -16.29 -10.74 -0.63
CA ALA A 75 -17.17 -9.57 -0.56
C ALA A 75 -17.49 -9.04 -1.95
N ASP A 76 -18.65 -8.39 -2.09
CA ASP A 76 -18.96 -7.62 -3.29
C ASP A 76 -18.13 -6.34 -3.33
N PHE A 77 -17.68 -5.95 -4.52
CA PHE A 77 -16.95 -4.70 -4.74
C PHE A 77 -17.82 -3.70 -5.49
N ASN A 78 -17.71 -2.44 -5.10
CA ASN A 78 -18.29 -1.34 -5.87
C ASN A 78 -17.45 -1.02 -7.12
N HIS A 79 -17.93 -0.10 -7.94
CA HIS A 79 -17.27 0.31 -9.19
C HIS A 79 -16.34 1.52 -9.02
N TYR A 80 -15.81 1.74 -7.81
CA TYR A 80 -14.93 2.87 -7.53
C TYR A 80 -13.65 2.79 -8.36
N GLN A 81 -13.40 3.83 -9.14
CA GLN A 81 -12.16 4.02 -9.89
C GLN A 81 -11.37 5.17 -9.26
N HIS A 82 -10.16 4.85 -8.81
CA HIS A 82 -9.35 5.81 -8.08
C HIS A 82 -8.97 7.00 -8.95
N ARG A 83 -9.22 8.22 -8.47
CA ARG A 83 -8.82 9.47 -9.10
C ARG A 83 -8.21 10.35 -8.04
N VAL A 84 -7.08 10.95 -8.37
CA VAL A 84 -6.30 11.77 -7.45
C VAL A 84 -6.17 13.16 -8.05
N LEU A 85 -6.32 14.16 -7.20
CA LEU A 85 -5.95 15.53 -7.51
C LEU A 85 -4.70 15.89 -6.72
N THR A 86 -3.91 16.84 -7.22
CA THR A 86 -2.75 17.37 -6.50
C THR A 86 -2.82 18.90 -6.44
N ASN A 87 -2.57 19.45 -5.26
CA ASN A 87 -2.32 20.86 -5.07
C ASN A 87 -0.82 21.13 -5.21
N ALA A 88 -0.45 21.98 -6.16
CA ALA A 88 0.91 22.45 -6.37
C ALA A 88 0.88 23.97 -6.61
N GLY A 89 1.62 24.73 -5.80
CA GLY A 89 1.64 26.19 -5.87
C GLY A 89 0.26 26.85 -5.72
N GLY A 90 -0.64 26.25 -4.95
CA GLY A 90 -2.01 26.74 -4.74
C GLY A 90 -2.98 26.46 -5.89
N ARG A 91 -2.59 25.67 -6.89
CA ARG A 91 -3.43 25.26 -8.02
C ARG A 91 -3.68 23.76 -7.98
N ILE A 92 -4.87 23.34 -8.43
CA ILE A 92 -5.30 21.94 -8.42
C ILE A 92 -5.11 21.32 -9.80
N TYR A 93 -4.40 20.19 -9.86
CA TYR A 93 -4.12 19.45 -11.09
C TYR A 93 -4.58 18.00 -10.98
N SER A 94 -4.88 17.38 -12.12
CA SER A 94 -5.16 15.95 -12.20
C SER A 94 -3.88 15.14 -11.96
N MET A 95 -4.03 13.99 -11.30
CA MET A 95 -2.98 12.97 -11.22
C MET A 95 -3.52 11.61 -11.67
N PRO A 96 -2.78 10.84 -12.47
CA PRO A 96 -1.41 11.09 -12.96
C PRO A 96 -1.33 12.24 -13.97
N ILE A 97 -0.11 12.71 -14.27
CA ILE A 97 0.13 13.75 -15.29
C ILE A 97 -0.48 13.27 -16.61
N ASN A 98 -1.47 14.00 -17.08
CA ASN A 98 -2.24 13.69 -18.28
C ASN A 98 -2.42 14.93 -19.17
N LEU A 99 -3.17 14.82 -20.27
CA LEU A 99 -3.36 15.94 -21.19
C LEU A 99 -3.97 17.18 -20.52
N ALA A 100 -4.94 16.99 -19.61
CA ALA A 100 -5.50 18.10 -18.83
C ALA A 100 -4.44 18.81 -18.01
N THR A 101 -3.58 18.04 -17.35
CA THR A 101 -2.48 18.55 -16.52
C THR A 101 -1.49 19.35 -17.35
N ILE A 102 -1.08 18.82 -18.51
CA ILE A 102 -0.12 19.48 -19.42
C ILE A 102 -0.71 20.80 -19.92
N ASN A 103 -1.94 20.78 -20.45
CA ASN A 103 -2.61 21.97 -20.96
C ASN A 103 -2.83 23.02 -19.86
N GLN A 104 -3.24 22.60 -18.67
CA GLN A 104 -3.45 23.51 -17.55
C GLN A 104 -2.14 24.09 -17.00
N PHE A 105 -1.08 23.29 -16.88
CA PHE A 105 0.20 23.73 -16.31
C PHE A 105 0.90 24.74 -17.23
N TYR A 106 0.96 24.45 -18.53
CA TYR A 106 1.61 25.30 -19.51
C TYR A 106 0.69 26.37 -20.11
N ASN A 107 -0.59 26.40 -19.73
CA ASN A 107 -1.62 27.27 -20.30
C ASN A 107 -1.73 27.13 -21.83
N LEU A 108 -1.89 25.88 -22.29
CA LEU A 108 -1.95 25.47 -23.69
C LEU A 108 -3.26 24.72 -23.99
N THR A 109 -3.51 24.45 -25.27
CA THR A 109 -4.65 23.67 -25.76
C THR A 109 -4.20 22.61 -26.77
N LEU A 110 -3.24 21.78 -26.36
CA LEU A 110 -2.66 20.73 -27.19
C LEU A 110 -3.64 19.56 -27.37
N THR A 111 -3.62 18.96 -28.55
CA THR A 111 -4.15 17.63 -28.82
C THR A 111 -3.21 16.55 -28.28
N PRO A 112 -3.64 15.27 -28.19
CA PRO A 112 -2.77 14.18 -27.72
C PRO A 112 -1.43 14.05 -28.46
N GLY A 113 -1.42 14.24 -29.78
CA GLY A 113 -0.19 14.16 -30.59
C GLY A 113 0.76 15.32 -30.28
N GLU A 114 0.22 16.54 -30.23
CA GLU A 114 0.99 17.75 -29.92
C GLU A 114 1.56 17.71 -28.49
N ALA A 115 0.81 17.20 -27.51
CA ALA A 115 1.30 17.04 -26.15
C ALA A 115 2.49 16.07 -26.06
N GLY A 116 2.48 15.00 -26.86
CA GLY A 116 3.59 14.07 -26.95
C GLY A 116 4.86 14.72 -27.48
N GLU A 117 4.76 15.46 -28.60
CA GLU A 117 5.90 16.19 -29.16
C GLU A 117 6.37 17.34 -28.26
N PHE A 118 5.43 18.04 -27.63
CA PHE A 118 5.74 19.09 -26.66
C PHE A 118 6.53 18.55 -25.47
N LEU A 119 6.09 17.44 -24.84
CA LEU A 119 6.84 16.82 -23.76
C LEU A 119 8.22 16.33 -24.20
N LYS A 120 8.34 15.73 -25.39
CA LYS A 120 9.64 15.33 -25.96
C LYS A 120 10.60 16.50 -26.10
N SER A 121 10.11 17.70 -26.40
CA SER A 121 10.93 18.91 -26.47
C SER A 121 11.41 19.43 -25.11
N LYS A 122 10.77 18.99 -24.02
CA LYS A 122 11.03 19.41 -22.63
C LYS A 122 11.88 18.41 -21.84
N ILE A 123 11.92 17.15 -22.25
CA ILE A 123 12.70 16.09 -21.58
C ILE A 123 14.16 16.10 -22.05
N PRO A 124 15.15 16.05 -21.15
CA PRO A 124 16.53 15.81 -21.53
C PRO A 124 16.74 14.34 -21.91
N ALA A 125 17.74 14.07 -22.75
CA ALA A 125 18.13 12.71 -23.12
C ALA A 125 18.89 12.03 -21.97
N ILE A 126 18.18 11.24 -21.15
CA ILE A 126 18.75 10.43 -20.08
C ILE A 126 18.43 8.95 -20.38
N PRO A 127 19.30 8.25 -21.14
CA PRO A 127 19.00 6.89 -21.62
C PRO A 127 19.01 5.84 -20.49
N THR A 128 19.75 6.09 -19.41
CA THR A 128 19.85 5.16 -18.28
C THR A 128 19.78 5.93 -16.96
N PRO A 129 18.56 6.28 -16.51
CA PRO A 129 18.37 6.98 -15.24
C PRO A 129 18.86 6.14 -14.06
N ALA A 130 19.73 6.71 -13.22
CA ALA A 130 20.34 6.04 -12.08
C ALA A 130 19.50 6.10 -10.79
N ASN A 131 18.63 7.10 -10.68
CA ASN A 131 17.84 7.39 -9.48
C ASN A 131 16.43 7.89 -9.82
N LEU A 132 15.61 8.18 -8.81
CA LEU A 132 14.25 8.66 -8.97
C LEU A 132 14.20 10.01 -9.70
N GLU A 133 15.08 10.95 -9.36
CA GLU A 133 15.12 12.29 -9.98
C GLU A 133 15.33 12.20 -11.49
N GLU A 134 16.41 11.56 -11.92
CA GLU A 134 16.74 11.36 -13.33
C GLU A 134 15.61 10.61 -14.05
N LYS A 135 15.01 9.61 -13.38
CA LYS A 135 13.92 8.83 -13.96
C LYS A 135 12.68 9.71 -14.19
N ALA A 136 12.29 10.51 -13.21
CA ALA A 136 11.18 11.44 -13.35
C ALA A 136 11.46 12.49 -14.44
N ILE A 137 12.62 13.15 -14.40
CA ILE A 137 13.01 14.16 -15.39
C ILE A 137 13.02 13.58 -16.80
N SER A 138 13.49 12.34 -16.98
CA SER A 138 13.48 11.66 -18.29
C SER A 138 12.07 11.42 -18.86
N LEU A 139 11.04 11.40 -18.01
CA LEU A 139 9.64 11.15 -18.40
C LEU A 139 8.81 12.42 -18.57
N ILE A 140 9.00 13.43 -17.71
CA ILE A 140 8.13 14.62 -17.63
C ILE A 140 8.87 15.95 -17.75
N GLY A 141 10.20 15.93 -17.76
CA GLY A 141 11.03 17.12 -17.81
C GLY A 141 11.18 17.79 -16.44
N PRO A 142 12.13 18.73 -16.31
CA PRO A 142 12.47 19.35 -15.03
C PRO A 142 11.33 20.18 -14.45
N GLU A 143 10.58 20.93 -15.26
CA GLU A 143 9.51 21.82 -14.79
C GLU A 143 8.38 21.06 -14.07
N LEU A 144 7.90 19.96 -14.67
CA LEU A 144 6.87 19.10 -14.08
C LEU A 144 7.42 18.28 -12.90
N TYR A 145 8.68 17.84 -12.96
CA TYR A 145 9.35 17.15 -11.85
C TYR A 145 9.41 18.04 -10.59
N GLU A 146 9.95 19.25 -10.73
CA GLU A 146 10.08 20.21 -9.62
C GLU A 146 8.71 20.56 -9.02
N THR A 147 7.69 20.73 -9.87
CA THR A 147 6.33 21.09 -9.44
C THR A 147 5.62 19.96 -8.70
N PHE A 148 5.66 18.74 -9.24
CA PHE A 148 4.74 17.68 -8.84
C PHE A 148 5.39 16.55 -8.04
N ILE A 149 6.69 16.31 -8.24
CA ILE A 149 7.34 15.09 -7.79
C ILE A 149 8.34 15.37 -6.67
N LYS A 150 9.23 16.36 -6.85
CA LYS A 150 10.37 16.57 -5.96
C LYS A 150 9.93 16.85 -4.52
N GLY A 151 9.14 17.89 -4.29
CA GLY A 151 8.67 18.27 -2.96
C GLY A 151 7.86 17.16 -2.27
N TYR A 152 6.98 16.49 -3.02
CA TYR A 152 6.20 15.36 -2.51
C TYR A 152 7.10 14.20 -2.09
N THR A 153 8.10 13.86 -2.91
CA THR A 153 9.05 12.78 -2.66
C THR A 153 9.90 13.06 -1.43
N ILE A 154 10.44 14.28 -1.31
CA ILE A 154 11.23 14.70 -0.14
C ILE A 154 10.40 14.56 1.14
N LYS A 155 9.14 15.02 1.14
CA LYS A 155 8.26 14.85 2.30
C LYS A 155 8.03 13.38 2.65
N GLN A 156 7.63 12.57 1.66
CA GLN A 156 7.28 11.18 1.87
C GLN A 156 8.46 10.36 2.42
N TRP A 157 9.64 10.57 1.83
CA TRP A 157 10.80 9.71 2.05
C TRP A 157 11.86 10.30 2.97
N ASP A 158 11.76 11.59 3.31
CA ASP A 158 12.77 12.34 4.06
C ASP A 158 14.19 12.14 3.47
N CYS A 159 14.25 12.14 2.14
CA CYS A 159 15.43 11.77 1.37
C CYS A 159 15.47 12.58 0.08
N ASP A 160 16.69 12.89 -0.39
CA ASP A 160 16.88 13.48 -1.70
C ASP A 160 16.44 12.48 -2.79
N PRO A 161 15.61 12.87 -3.77
CA PRO A 161 15.19 11.97 -4.84
C PRO A 161 16.35 11.44 -5.70
N GLY A 162 17.51 12.10 -5.70
CA GLY A 162 18.76 11.64 -6.30
C GLY A 162 19.40 10.44 -5.59
N ASP A 163 19.06 10.19 -4.32
CA ASP A 163 19.53 9.05 -3.53
C ASP A 163 18.58 7.85 -3.58
N LEU A 164 17.34 8.06 -4.04
CA LEU A 164 16.33 7.01 -4.15
C LEU A 164 16.52 6.18 -5.43
N PRO A 165 16.34 4.85 -5.38
CA PRO A 165 16.38 4.02 -6.58
C PRO A 165 15.34 4.45 -7.62
N ALA A 166 15.70 4.37 -8.91
CA ALA A 166 14.77 4.67 -10.01
C ALA A 166 13.47 3.82 -9.99
N GLU A 167 13.51 2.65 -9.35
CA GLU A 167 12.36 1.74 -9.23
C GLU A 167 11.24 2.26 -8.33
N VAL A 168 11.55 3.21 -7.42
CA VAL A 168 10.55 3.87 -6.56
C VAL A 168 9.48 4.56 -7.40
N ILE A 169 9.84 5.01 -8.62
CA ILE A 169 8.96 5.71 -9.56
C ILE A 169 8.62 4.86 -10.79
N THR A 170 8.40 3.56 -10.60
CA THR A 170 7.87 2.68 -11.66
C THR A 170 6.42 3.01 -12.07
N ARG A 171 5.71 3.83 -11.29
CA ARG A 171 4.24 3.99 -11.33
C ARG A 171 3.74 5.38 -11.73
N LEU A 172 4.55 6.26 -12.34
CA LEU A 172 4.05 7.54 -12.84
C LEU A 172 3.74 7.44 -14.35
N PRO A 173 2.54 6.95 -14.74
CA PRO A 173 2.16 6.96 -16.13
C PRO A 173 1.97 8.40 -16.59
N VAL A 174 2.78 8.85 -17.53
CA VAL A 174 2.54 10.10 -18.24
C VAL A 174 1.58 9.80 -19.38
N ARG A 175 0.46 10.50 -19.42
CA ARG A 175 -0.58 10.29 -20.43
C ARG A 175 -0.71 11.50 -21.33
N THR A 176 -0.89 11.27 -22.62
CA THR A 176 -1.31 12.30 -23.56
C THR A 176 -2.82 12.25 -23.85
N SER A 177 -3.58 11.49 -23.05
CA SER A 177 -5.05 11.47 -23.06
C SER A 177 -5.63 12.22 -21.85
N TYR A 178 -6.95 12.43 -21.83
CA TYR A 178 -7.67 12.99 -20.68
C TYR A 178 -8.01 11.96 -19.58
N ASP A 179 -7.52 10.73 -19.71
CA ASP A 179 -7.77 9.69 -18.70
C ASP A 179 -7.06 10.06 -17.38
N ASN A 180 -7.85 10.19 -16.32
CA ASN A 180 -7.41 10.54 -14.97
C ASN A 180 -7.57 9.41 -13.94
N ILE A 181 -7.86 8.18 -14.37
CA ILE A 181 -7.92 7.03 -13.47
C ILE A 181 -6.49 6.71 -13.00
N TYR A 182 -6.26 6.57 -11.70
CA TYR A 182 -4.92 6.44 -11.15
C TYR A 182 -4.24 5.11 -11.49
N TYR A 183 -4.99 4.00 -11.43
CA TYR A 183 -4.49 2.66 -11.81
C TYR A 183 -4.96 2.28 -13.22
N ASN A 184 -4.07 1.68 -14.02
CA ASN A 184 -4.42 1.15 -15.35
C ASN A 184 -5.07 -0.24 -15.29
N ASP A 185 -5.21 -0.81 -14.10
CA ASP A 185 -5.71 -2.16 -13.92
C ASP A 185 -7.19 -2.28 -14.31
N HIS A 186 -7.54 -3.38 -14.96
CA HIS A 186 -8.90 -3.61 -15.46
C HIS A 186 -9.92 -3.77 -14.32
N TYR A 187 -9.52 -4.40 -13.22
CA TYR A 187 -10.37 -4.62 -12.05
C TYR A 187 -9.98 -3.66 -10.94
N GLN A 188 -10.92 -2.81 -10.52
CA GLN A 188 -10.75 -1.83 -9.45
C GLN A 188 -12.06 -1.66 -8.68
N GLY A 189 -11.97 -1.43 -7.37
CA GLY A 189 -13.13 -1.16 -6.55
C GLY A 189 -12.80 -1.11 -5.06
N MET A 190 -13.83 -0.79 -4.28
CA MET A 190 -13.80 -0.86 -2.82
C MET A 190 -14.76 -1.98 -2.37
N PRO A 191 -14.38 -2.78 -1.37
CA PRO A 191 -15.28 -3.79 -0.82
C PRO A 191 -16.46 -3.12 -0.11
N ILE A 192 -17.68 -3.46 -0.49
CA ILE A 192 -18.89 -2.91 0.12
C ILE A 192 -18.93 -3.30 1.59
N GLY A 193 -19.06 -2.30 2.48
CA GLY A 193 -18.96 -2.50 3.93
C GLY A 193 -17.53 -2.51 4.49
N GLY A 194 -16.54 -2.05 3.71
CA GLY A 194 -15.14 -2.01 4.14
C GLY A 194 -14.42 -3.34 3.97
N TYR A 195 -13.18 -3.41 4.47
CA TYR A 195 -12.34 -4.61 4.31
C TYR A 195 -12.63 -5.69 5.36
N MET A 196 -13.25 -5.35 6.48
CA MET A 196 -13.45 -6.30 7.57
C MET A 196 -14.31 -7.52 7.20
N PRO A 197 -15.40 -7.39 6.42
CA PRO A 197 -16.15 -8.56 5.94
C PRO A 197 -15.28 -9.59 5.21
N ILE A 198 -14.29 -9.15 4.43
CA ILE A 198 -13.34 -10.04 3.75
C ILE A 198 -12.51 -10.82 4.77
N PHE A 199 -11.88 -10.12 5.72
CA PHE A 199 -11.01 -10.75 6.71
C PHE A 199 -11.77 -11.68 7.65
N THR A 200 -13.01 -11.34 8.02
CA THR A 200 -13.89 -12.20 8.81
C THR A 200 -14.16 -13.52 8.09
N LYS A 201 -14.45 -13.49 6.79
CA LYS A 201 -14.66 -14.73 6.00
C LYS A 201 -13.37 -15.52 5.76
N LEU A 202 -12.25 -14.83 5.50
CA LEU A 202 -10.96 -15.50 5.34
C LEU A 202 -10.57 -16.30 6.59
N LEU A 203 -10.83 -15.74 7.77
CA LEU A 203 -10.47 -16.33 9.06
C LEU A 203 -11.61 -17.13 9.72
N GLU A 204 -12.69 -17.41 9.00
CA GLU A 204 -13.81 -18.18 9.53
C GLU A 204 -13.38 -19.61 9.90
N GLY A 205 -13.56 -19.97 11.16
CA GLY A 205 -13.13 -21.27 11.71
C GLY A 205 -11.63 -21.42 11.95
N VAL A 206 -10.81 -20.40 11.66
CA VAL A 206 -9.39 -20.36 12.03
C VAL A 206 -9.27 -20.07 13.53
N SER A 207 -8.39 -20.77 14.25
CA SER A 207 -8.03 -20.36 15.62
C SER A 207 -7.28 -19.03 15.57
N LEU A 208 -7.69 -18.05 16.39
CA LEU A 208 -7.16 -16.69 16.35
C LEU A 208 -6.88 -16.16 17.77
N GLU A 209 -5.69 -15.59 17.97
CA GLU A 209 -5.33 -14.83 19.17
C GLU A 209 -4.87 -13.42 18.81
N LEU A 210 -5.63 -12.41 19.24
CA LEU A 210 -5.30 -10.99 19.10
C LEU A 210 -4.54 -10.50 20.34
N LYS A 211 -3.87 -9.35 20.24
CA LYS A 211 -3.01 -8.78 21.29
C LYS A 211 -1.91 -9.74 21.75
N THR A 212 -1.37 -10.51 20.81
CA THR A 212 -0.37 -11.56 21.06
C THR A 212 0.87 -11.30 20.22
N ASP A 213 1.95 -10.84 20.86
CA ASP A 213 3.24 -10.69 20.20
C ASP A 213 3.97 -12.06 20.15
N PHE A 214 4.41 -12.44 18.95
CA PHE A 214 5.20 -13.65 18.71
C PHE A 214 6.49 -13.70 19.54
N PHE A 215 7.15 -12.57 19.74
CA PHE A 215 8.45 -12.50 20.40
C PHE A 215 8.37 -12.62 21.92
N GLU A 216 7.23 -12.31 22.54
CA GLU A 216 7.04 -12.51 24.00
C GLU A 216 7.12 -13.98 24.40
N LYS A 217 6.70 -14.89 23.51
CA LYS A 217 6.64 -16.34 23.76
C LYS A 217 7.13 -17.15 22.56
N ARG A 218 8.22 -16.72 21.93
CA ARG A 218 8.73 -17.29 20.66
C ARG A 218 8.86 -18.82 20.69
N ASP A 219 9.52 -19.35 21.71
CA ASP A 219 9.77 -20.80 21.82
C ASP A 219 8.49 -21.59 22.04
N TYR A 220 7.54 -21.04 22.80
CA TYR A 220 6.22 -21.63 22.99
C TYR A 220 5.47 -21.75 21.66
N TRP A 221 5.39 -20.66 20.87
CA TRP A 221 4.73 -20.70 19.56
C TRP A 221 5.39 -21.69 18.61
N ARG A 222 6.73 -21.75 18.59
CA ARG A 222 7.49 -22.75 17.82
C ARG A 222 7.21 -24.18 18.28
N SER A 223 7.00 -24.41 19.57
CA SER A 223 6.68 -25.75 20.10
C SER A 223 5.26 -26.21 19.76
N LEU A 224 4.34 -25.27 19.50
CA LEU A 224 2.94 -25.58 19.20
C LEU A 224 2.69 -25.97 17.73
N ALA A 225 3.60 -25.65 16.81
CA ALA A 225 3.40 -25.83 15.39
C ALA A 225 4.51 -26.63 14.70
N ARG A 226 4.15 -27.33 13.62
CA ARG A 226 5.14 -27.93 12.72
C ARG A 226 5.91 -26.87 11.95
N THR A 227 5.22 -25.82 11.48
CA THR A 227 5.80 -24.73 10.69
C THR A 227 5.29 -23.38 11.18
N ILE A 228 6.18 -22.40 11.30
CA ILE A 228 5.81 -20.99 11.51
C ILE A 228 5.66 -20.30 10.16
N VAL A 229 4.61 -19.50 9.99
CA VAL A 229 4.48 -18.56 8.87
C VAL A 229 4.62 -17.16 9.41
N TYR A 230 5.74 -16.52 9.14
CA TYR A 230 6.10 -15.23 9.69
C TYR A 230 5.88 -14.11 8.67
N THR A 231 5.04 -13.13 9.02
CA THR A 231 4.73 -11.98 8.14
C THR A 231 5.18 -10.63 8.69
N GLY A 232 5.86 -10.62 9.85
CA GLY A 232 6.42 -9.42 10.48
C GLY A 232 7.79 -9.00 9.90
N PRO A 233 8.43 -7.95 10.45
CA PRO A 233 9.71 -7.46 9.94
C PRO A 233 10.84 -8.50 10.02
N ILE A 234 11.48 -8.77 8.89
CA ILE A 234 12.54 -9.80 8.79
C ILE A 234 13.74 -9.52 9.70
N ASP A 235 14.12 -8.25 9.85
CA ASP A 235 15.21 -7.82 10.71
C ASP A 235 14.91 -8.07 12.19
N ARG A 236 13.68 -7.76 12.64
CA ARG A 236 13.21 -8.07 14.00
C ARG A 236 13.25 -9.56 14.30
N TYR A 237 12.90 -10.42 13.32
CA TYR A 237 12.93 -11.88 13.49
C TYR A 237 14.31 -12.41 13.88
N PHE A 238 15.36 -11.81 13.32
CA PHE A 238 16.77 -12.14 13.58
C PHE A 238 17.41 -11.21 14.61
N ASP A 239 16.59 -10.57 15.45
CA ASP A 239 17.02 -9.68 16.54
C ASP A 239 17.97 -8.57 16.08
N TYR A 240 17.72 -8.04 14.87
CA TYR A 240 18.48 -6.96 14.25
C TYR A 240 19.98 -7.24 14.10
N ARG A 241 20.42 -8.51 14.10
CA ARG A 241 21.84 -8.90 14.16
C ARG A 241 22.70 -8.42 12.98
N TYR A 242 22.09 -8.02 11.86
CA TYR A 242 22.78 -7.45 10.69
C TYR A 242 22.50 -5.94 10.50
N GLY A 243 21.85 -5.30 11.48
CA GLY A 243 21.39 -3.92 11.40
C GLY A 243 19.89 -3.81 11.16
N LYS A 244 19.32 -2.64 11.43
CA LYS A 244 17.90 -2.35 11.20
C LYS A 244 17.67 -1.97 9.74
N LEU A 245 16.65 -2.55 9.12
CA LEU A 245 16.21 -2.14 7.79
C LEU A 245 15.41 -0.84 7.91
N ARG A 246 15.62 0.10 6.99
CA ARG A 246 14.93 1.40 7.03
C ARG A 246 13.49 1.28 6.55
N TRP A 247 12.58 1.89 7.28
CA TRP A 247 11.17 1.98 6.91
C TRP A 247 10.71 3.42 7.06
N ARG A 248 9.87 3.89 6.14
CA ARG A 248 9.04 5.06 6.39
C ARG A 248 7.73 4.64 7.03
N SER A 249 7.23 5.51 7.90
CA SER A 249 5.92 5.42 8.50
C SER A 249 5.07 6.64 8.13
N VAL A 250 3.81 6.59 8.53
CA VAL A 250 2.86 7.68 8.37
C VAL A 250 1.98 7.77 9.62
N ARG A 251 1.70 9.01 10.03
CA ARG A 251 0.76 9.33 11.09
C ARG A 251 -0.48 9.98 10.48
N PHE A 252 -1.65 9.60 11.00
CA PHE A 252 -2.93 10.13 10.54
C PHE A 252 -3.55 11.03 11.61
N GLU A 253 -3.91 12.25 11.22
CA GLU A 253 -4.72 13.14 12.05
C GLU A 253 -6.14 13.16 11.50
N ILE A 254 -7.10 12.69 12.30
CA ILE A 254 -8.50 12.54 11.91
C ILE A 254 -9.30 13.70 12.51
N GLU A 255 -10.04 14.40 11.66
CA GLU A 255 -10.94 15.49 12.03
C GLU A 255 -12.36 15.18 11.51
N LYS A 256 -13.35 15.27 12.39
CA LYS A 256 -14.77 15.15 12.04
C LYS A 256 -15.37 16.53 11.91
N MET A 257 -16.09 16.79 10.84
CA MET A 257 -16.63 18.11 10.53
C MET A 257 -18.12 18.01 10.21
N SER A 258 -18.91 19.02 10.58
CA SER A 258 -20.33 19.11 10.21
C SER A 258 -20.57 19.52 8.75
N LEU A 259 -19.50 19.85 8.02
CA LEU A 259 -19.55 20.18 6.59
C LEU A 259 -19.96 18.95 5.77
N GLU A 260 -20.82 19.14 4.77
CA GLU A 260 -21.25 18.05 3.89
C GLU A 260 -20.11 17.54 3.02
N ASP A 261 -19.28 18.43 2.45
CA ASP A 261 -18.16 18.08 1.58
C ASP A 261 -16.95 19.01 1.73
N TYR A 262 -15.79 18.44 2.08
CA TYR A 262 -14.57 19.21 2.35
C TYR A 262 -13.77 19.47 1.09
N GLN A 263 -13.54 18.45 0.25
CA GLN A 263 -12.68 18.57 -0.92
C GLN A 263 -13.26 17.96 -2.21
N GLY A 264 -14.39 17.28 -2.16
CA GLY A 264 -15.06 16.74 -3.36
C GLY A 264 -14.31 15.60 -4.06
N VAL A 265 -13.26 15.08 -3.44
CA VAL A 265 -12.45 13.97 -3.94
C VAL A 265 -11.96 13.11 -2.77
N SER A 266 -11.79 11.81 -2.99
CA SER A 266 -11.31 10.90 -1.94
C SER A 266 -9.89 11.21 -1.46
N ILE A 267 -9.01 11.68 -2.35
CA ILE A 267 -7.62 12.00 -2.05
C ILE A 267 -7.19 13.27 -2.80
N MET A 268 -6.65 14.22 -2.05
CA MET A 268 -5.94 15.39 -2.55
C MET A 268 -4.49 15.32 -2.07
N ASN A 269 -3.54 15.20 -3.00
CA ASN A 269 -2.11 15.31 -2.70
C ASN A 269 -1.72 16.79 -2.56
N TYR A 270 -0.62 17.05 -1.85
CA TYR A 270 -0.01 18.37 -1.73
C TYR A 270 1.46 18.23 -2.11
N ALA A 271 1.85 18.70 -3.29
CA ALA A 271 3.19 18.50 -3.84
C ALA A 271 4.25 19.41 -3.16
N ASP A 272 3.81 20.59 -2.74
CA ASP A 272 4.58 21.63 -2.10
C ASP A 272 5.28 21.15 -0.81
N GLN A 273 6.61 21.28 -0.74
CA GLN A 273 7.44 20.79 0.38
C GLN A 273 7.13 21.49 1.71
N GLN A 274 6.72 22.75 1.68
CA GLN A 274 6.36 23.54 2.86
C GLN A 274 5.03 23.12 3.51
N VAL A 275 4.21 22.32 2.82
CA VAL A 275 2.98 21.76 3.38
C VAL A 275 3.33 20.49 4.16
N PRO A 276 3.09 20.42 5.49
CA PRO A 276 3.64 19.36 6.34
C PRO A 276 3.07 17.96 6.08
N TYR A 277 1.83 17.87 5.59
CA TYR A 277 1.21 16.59 5.20
C TYR A 277 1.43 16.30 3.70
N THR A 278 1.43 15.02 3.33
CA THR A 278 1.55 14.56 1.93
C THR A 278 0.21 14.63 1.22
N ARG A 279 -0.88 14.26 1.92
CA ARG A 279 -2.23 14.21 1.36
C ARG A 279 -3.31 14.39 2.41
N ILE A 280 -4.49 14.77 1.92
CA ILE A 280 -5.74 14.78 2.67
C ILE A 280 -6.69 13.74 2.08
N LEU A 281 -7.27 12.91 2.94
CA LEU A 281 -8.26 11.89 2.61
C LEU A 281 -9.64 12.35 3.06
N GLU A 282 -10.65 12.06 2.24
CA GLU A 282 -12.06 12.22 2.59
C GLU A 282 -12.81 10.91 2.27
N PRO A 283 -12.86 9.95 3.22
CA PRO A 283 -13.16 8.55 2.93
C PRO A 283 -14.54 8.26 2.35
N LYS A 284 -15.55 9.09 2.62
CA LYS A 284 -16.91 8.89 2.09
C LYS A 284 -16.94 8.82 0.55
N HIS A 285 -15.98 9.45 -0.13
CA HIS A 285 -15.88 9.44 -1.59
C HIS A 285 -15.43 8.08 -2.17
N PHE A 286 -14.95 7.16 -1.33
CA PHE A 286 -14.69 5.76 -1.71
C PHE A 286 -15.98 4.94 -1.86
N TYR A 287 -17.05 5.35 -1.17
CA TYR A 287 -18.32 4.63 -1.06
C TYR A 287 -19.48 5.54 -1.45
N ARG A 288 -19.51 5.96 -2.72
CA ARG A 288 -20.51 6.93 -3.23
C ARG A 288 -21.95 6.45 -3.04
N GLU A 289 -22.17 5.15 -3.07
CA GLU A 289 -23.46 4.49 -2.83
C GLU A 289 -24.02 4.76 -1.42
N SER A 290 -23.15 5.01 -0.43
CA SER A 290 -23.54 5.29 0.96
C SER A 290 -23.30 6.74 1.37
N ILE A 291 -22.89 7.63 0.46
CA ILE A 291 -22.54 9.02 0.78
C ILE A 291 -23.72 9.79 1.40
N ASN A 292 -24.95 9.50 0.96
CA ASN A 292 -26.17 10.13 1.49
C ASN A 292 -26.54 9.66 2.91
N LEU A 293 -25.88 8.61 3.40
CA LEU A 293 -26.07 8.11 4.77
C LEU A 293 -25.07 8.77 5.74
N SER A 294 -24.13 9.57 5.25
CA SER A 294 -23.13 10.23 6.08
C SER A 294 -23.71 11.44 6.81
N ARG A 295 -23.18 11.70 8.01
CA ARG A 295 -23.51 12.88 8.84
C ARG A 295 -22.27 13.75 8.94
N GLY A 296 -22.21 14.79 8.11
CA GLY A 296 -21.01 15.60 7.93
C GLY A 296 -19.93 14.85 7.16
N THR A 297 -18.66 15.11 7.45
CA THR A 297 -17.52 14.48 6.79
C THR A 297 -16.38 14.18 7.74
N VAL A 298 -15.48 13.30 7.30
CA VAL A 298 -14.23 12.97 7.99
C VAL A 298 -13.07 13.35 7.09
N VAL A 299 -12.18 14.18 7.61
CA VAL A 299 -10.96 14.62 6.94
C VAL A 299 -9.78 13.99 7.65
N ILE A 300 -8.90 13.34 6.89
CA ILE A 300 -7.71 12.69 7.44
C ILE A 300 -6.48 13.30 6.78
N ARG A 301 -5.61 13.91 7.58
CA ARG A 301 -4.31 14.43 7.11
C ARG A 301 -3.24 13.38 7.37
N GLU A 302 -2.50 13.02 6.31
CA GLU A 302 -1.41 12.05 6.39
C GLU A 302 -0.06 12.77 6.48
N TYR A 303 0.69 12.50 7.55
CA TYR A 303 2.02 13.04 7.79
C TYR A 303 3.05 11.93 7.70
N PRO A 304 4.04 12.04 6.80
CA PRO A 304 5.15 11.10 6.78
C PRO A 304 6.00 11.27 8.05
N CYS A 305 6.45 10.16 8.62
CA CYS A 305 7.27 10.14 9.83
C CYS A 305 8.16 8.89 9.88
N ASP A 306 9.05 8.84 10.87
CA ASP A 306 9.74 7.63 11.26
C ASP A 306 9.07 7.07 12.52
N ASP A 307 8.49 5.88 12.39
CA ASP A 307 7.98 5.11 13.51
C ASP A 307 8.46 3.66 13.36
N PRO A 308 9.37 3.19 14.24
CA PRO A 308 9.92 1.83 14.16
C PRO A 308 8.90 0.75 14.50
N ASP A 309 7.81 1.08 15.20
CA ASP A 309 6.80 0.10 15.64
C ASP A 309 5.73 -0.16 14.57
N GLU A 310 5.57 0.79 13.65
CA GLU A 310 4.60 0.77 12.56
C GLU A 310 5.26 1.03 11.19
N PRO A 311 6.00 0.04 10.64
CA PRO A 311 6.62 0.16 9.32
C PRO A 311 5.59 0.10 8.18
N TYR A 312 5.60 1.09 7.28
CA TYR A 312 4.70 1.14 6.12
C TYR A 312 5.40 0.88 4.78
N TYR A 313 6.50 1.59 4.52
CA TYR A 313 7.17 1.61 3.22
C TYR A 313 8.66 1.27 3.36
N PRO A 314 9.17 0.23 2.68
CA PRO A 314 10.60 -0.04 2.67
C PRO A 314 11.31 1.06 1.86
N VAL A 315 12.37 1.67 2.42
CA VAL A 315 13.13 2.74 1.73
C VAL A 315 14.01 2.15 0.63
N ASN A 316 14.58 0.96 0.85
CA ASN A 316 15.33 0.19 -0.14
C ASN A 316 16.54 0.95 -0.73
N LEU A 317 17.25 1.71 0.09
CA LEU A 317 18.53 2.32 -0.30
C LEU A 317 19.59 1.23 -0.53
N LYS A 318 20.69 1.58 -1.22
CA LYS A 318 21.82 0.65 -1.44
C LYS A 318 22.34 0.01 -0.13
N ALA A 319 22.38 0.78 0.95
CA ALA A 319 22.77 0.27 2.27
C ALA A 319 21.76 -0.74 2.83
N ASP A 320 20.46 -0.53 2.60
CA ASP A 320 19.40 -1.45 3.05
C ASP A 320 19.47 -2.76 2.26
N GLN A 321 19.78 -2.72 0.96
CA GLN A 321 19.94 -3.91 0.12
C GLN A 321 21.08 -4.83 0.60
N ALA A 322 22.19 -4.25 1.05
CA ALA A 322 23.30 -5.01 1.62
C ALA A 322 22.87 -5.75 2.91
N ILE A 323 22.16 -5.06 3.81
CA ILE A 323 21.62 -5.64 5.05
C ILE A 323 20.58 -6.72 4.73
N LEU A 324 19.67 -6.45 3.78
CA LEU A 324 18.64 -7.39 3.36
C LEU A 324 19.23 -8.69 2.81
N SER A 325 20.33 -8.61 2.06
CA SER A 325 21.00 -9.81 1.53
C SER A 325 21.47 -10.74 2.65
N GLU A 326 22.00 -10.21 3.75
CA GLU A 326 22.40 -11.00 4.91
C GLU A 326 21.20 -11.64 5.62
N TYR A 327 20.08 -10.92 5.74
CA TYR A 327 18.84 -11.49 6.25
C TYR A 327 18.26 -12.59 5.36
N GLN A 328 18.31 -12.43 4.04
CA GLN A 328 17.85 -13.46 3.09
C GLN A 328 18.70 -14.72 3.16
N LYS A 329 20.02 -14.60 3.34
CA LYS A 329 20.90 -15.75 3.60
C LYS A 329 20.57 -16.45 4.92
N ALA A 330 20.26 -15.70 5.97
CA ALA A 330 19.86 -16.28 7.26
C ALA A 330 18.49 -16.97 7.18
N GLN A 331 17.54 -16.33 6.50
CA GLN A 331 16.21 -16.85 6.20
C GLN A 331 16.28 -18.21 5.50
N SER A 332 17.18 -18.39 4.52
CA SER A 332 17.30 -19.66 3.80
C SER A 332 17.83 -20.82 4.67
N GLN A 333 18.36 -20.52 5.86
CA GLN A 333 18.81 -21.53 6.82
C GLN A 333 17.75 -21.88 7.87
N GLU A 334 16.68 -21.08 8.01
CA GLU A 334 15.61 -21.38 8.95
C GLU A 334 14.80 -22.59 8.47
N LYS A 335 14.82 -23.65 9.28
CA LYS A 335 13.98 -24.82 9.06
C LYS A 335 12.62 -24.58 9.69
N ASN A 336 11.58 -25.04 9.00
CA ASN A 336 10.19 -24.97 9.48
C ASN A 336 9.68 -23.55 9.70
N VAL A 337 10.19 -22.59 8.91
CA VAL A 337 9.70 -21.21 8.91
C VAL A 337 9.50 -20.77 7.46
N VAL A 338 8.30 -20.28 7.17
CA VAL A 338 7.95 -19.63 5.91
C VAL A 338 7.87 -18.14 6.18
N PHE A 339 8.56 -17.33 5.39
CA PHE A 339 8.48 -15.89 5.48
C PHE A 339 7.73 -15.38 4.26
N GLY A 340 6.82 -14.43 4.46
CA GLY A 340 6.09 -13.85 3.35
C GLY A 340 5.32 -12.59 3.69
N GLY A 341 5.01 -11.81 2.66
CA GLY A 341 4.34 -10.52 2.81
C GLY A 341 5.30 -9.35 2.92
N ARG A 342 4.73 -8.14 2.97
CA ARG A 342 5.45 -6.87 2.86
C ARG A 342 6.65 -6.77 3.81
N LEU A 343 6.43 -7.05 5.09
CA LEU A 343 7.45 -6.84 6.13
C LEU A 343 8.52 -7.94 6.14
N ALA A 344 8.10 -9.20 5.97
CA ALA A 344 9.00 -10.34 6.00
C ALA A 344 9.86 -10.45 4.72
N GLU A 345 9.39 -9.91 3.59
CA GLU A 345 10.16 -9.87 2.35
C GLU A 345 10.85 -8.51 2.10
N TYR A 346 10.59 -7.50 2.93
CA TYR A 346 11.04 -6.12 2.73
C TYR A 346 10.69 -5.59 1.32
N LYS A 347 9.44 -5.78 0.89
CA LYS A 347 8.96 -5.44 -0.45
C LYS A 347 7.70 -4.59 -0.42
N TYR A 348 7.66 -3.57 -1.26
CA TYR A 348 6.46 -2.75 -1.41
C TYR A 348 5.42 -3.43 -2.30
N TYR A 349 4.54 -4.22 -1.69
CA TYR A 349 3.42 -4.89 -2.38
C TYR A 349 2.12 -4.08 -2.34
N ASP A 350 1.41 -4.09 -3.47
CA ASP A 350 -0.04 -3.86 -3.50
C ASP A 350 -0.80 -5.08 -2.95
N MET A 351 -2.08 -4.88 -2.61
CA MET A 351 -2.91 -5.94 -2.02
C MET A 351 -2.98 -7.19 -2.90
N TYR A 352 -3.22 -7.05 -4.20
CA TYR A 352 -3.30 -8.20 -5.12
C TYR A 352 -1.98 -8.97 -5.21
N GLN A 353 -0.85 -8.29 -5.11
CA GLN A 353 0.48 -8.90 -5.16
C GLN A 353 0.75 -9.72 -3.91
N VAL A 354 0.40 -9.22 -2.73
CA VAL A 354 0.57 -9.97 -1.47
C VAL A 354 -0.38 -11.16 -1.39
N ILE A 355 -1.62 -11.03 -1.89
CA ILE A 355 -2.57 -12.14 -2.01
C ILE A 355 -2.01 -13.21 -2.97
N SER A 356 -1.54 -12.81 -4.16
CA SER A 356 -0.91 -13.71 -5.12
C SER A 356 0.32 -14.42 -4.53
N SER A 357 1.14 -13.70 -3.75
CA SER A 357 2.31 -14.27 -3.05
C SER A 357 1.88 -15.34 -2.04
N ALA A 358 0.83 -15.09 -1.25
CA ALA A 358 0.31 -16.06 -0.29
C ALA A 358 -0.23 -17.33 -0.97
N LEU A 359 -1.03 -17.17 -2.03
CA LEU A 359 -1.57 -18.31 -2.79
C LEU A 359 -0.46 -19.18 -3.38
N LYS A 360 0.56 -18.56 -4.00
CA LYS A 360 1.75 -19.26 -4.52
C LYS A 360 2.52 -19.98 -3.42
N GLN A 361 2.61 -19.38 -2.23
CA GLN A 361 3.30 -19.99 -1.11
C GLN A 361 2.57 -21.24 -0.61
N VAL A 362 1.24 -21.23 -0.58
CA VAL A 362 0.43 -22.41 -0.23
C VAL A 362 0.58 -23.50 -1.29
N GLU A 363 0.59 -23.14 -2.58
CA GLU A 363 0.79 -24.09 -3.69
C GLU A 363 2.12 -24.84 -3.56
N LYS A 364 3.22 -24.12 -3.31
CA LYS A 364 4.54 -24.73 -3.07
C LYS A 364 4.54 -25.72 -1.90
N LEU A 365 3.81 -25.41 -0.82
CA LEU A 365 3.72 -26.33 0.33
C LEU A 365 2.89 -27.57 0.03
N ARG A 366 1.89 -27.48 -0.86
CA ARG A 366 1.13 -28.65 -1.31
C ARG A 366 1.96 -29.61 -2.15
N GLU A 367 2.94 -29.12 -2.90
CA GLU A 367 3.87 -29.95 -3.67
C GLU A 367 4.92 -30.66 -2.79
N MET A 368 5.13 -30.15 -1.57
CA MET A 368 6.11 -30.69 -0.61
C MET A 368 5.51 -31.67 0.41
N ILE A 369 4.19 -31.83 0.44
CA ILE A 369 3.44 -32.74 1.33
C ILE A 369 2.82 -33.83 0.48
#